data_AF-A0A2V6BVG5-F1
#
_entry.id   AF-A0A2V6BVG5-F1
#
_cell.length_a   1.000
_cell.length_b   1.000
_cell.length_c   1.000
_cell.angle_alpha   90.00
_cell.angle_beta   90.00
_cell.angle_gamma   90.00
#
_symmetry.space_group_name_H-M   'P 1'
#
loop_
_entity.id
_entity.type
_entity.pdbx_description
1 polymer ?
#
loop_
_entity_poly.entity_id
_entity_poly.type
_entity_poly.pdbx_seq_one_letter_code
_entity_poly.pdbx_strand_id
1 'polypeptide(L)'
;MSGRWRAILGRIVAVGGFVGWLVSMLLFFGFDAKTIGKAWQTMSTHYVFAIVSAVFFLIFVGALYYLWKNSRITPENVEPRIREWLDAFSLGTRKLTEPAHHFAYEVMAHTGIPLVVLRTREHPRYITLFSKIGLGPKHMDLLNKLSQSDRARFKGELILQAAKAKIGYQADSTFENVTIEKRLPITSDLSEANLMDGISEIHFSALVIINTIALTLETRNANPVRGD
;
A
#
# COMPACT_ATOMS: atom_id res chain seq x y z
N MET A 1 4.95 12.38 -27.44
CA MET A 1 3.55 11.99 -27.67
C MET A 1 2.92 11.63 -26.32
N SER A 2 2.02 12.46 -25.77
CA SER A 2 1.53 12.33 -24.39
C SER A 2 0.78 11.00 -24.14
N GLY A 3 0.89 10.43 -22.94
CA GLY A 3 0.26 9.15 -22.57
C GLY A 3 -1.25 9.06 -22.85
N ARG A 4 -1.98 10.19 -22.82
CA ARG A 4 -3.41 10.26 -23.19
C ARG A 4 -3.68 9.86 -24.64
N TRP A 5 -2.83 10.25 -25.60
CA TRP A 5 -3.00 9.93 -27.02
C TRP A 5 -2.75 8.45 -27.32
N ARG A 6 -1.79 7.81 -26.63
CA ARG A 6 -1.56 6.36 -26.74
C ARG A 6 -2.75 5.55 -26.20
N ALA A 7 -3.35 6.00 -25.11
CA ALA A 7 -4.55 5.36 -24.54
C ALA A 7 -5.78 5.50 -25.47
N ILE A 8 -5.95 6.66 -26.12
CA ILE A 8 -7.04 6.88 -27.08
C ILE A 8 -6.85 6.01 -28.33
N LEU A 9 -5.65 5.99 -28.92
CA LEU A 9 -5.36 5.14 -30.08
C LEU A 9 -5.55 3.65 -29.77
N GLY A 10 -5.10 3.20 -28.58
CA GLY A 10 -5.29 1.82 -28.15
C GLY A 10 -6.77 1.43 -28.05
N ARG A 11 -7.64 2.33 -27.59
CA ARG A 11 -9.09 2.11 -27.55
C ARG A 11 -9.72 2.05 -28.94
N ILE A 12 -9.31 2.92 -29.86
CA ILE A 12 -9.81 2.92 -31.24
C ILE A 12 -9.43 1.63 -31.96
N VAL A 13 -8.19 1.19 -31.82
CA VAL A 13 -7.71 -0.07 -32.43
C VAL A 13 -8.43 -1.28 -31.81
N ALA A 14 -8.65 -1.30 -30.50
CA ALA A 14 -9.38 -2.38 -29.84
C ALA A 14 -10.86 -2.46 -30.30
N VAL A 15 -11.54 -1.32 -30.42
CA VAL A 15 -12.92 -1.26 -30.92
C VAL A 15 -12.98 -1.66 -32.39
N GLY A 16 -12.09 -1.13 -33.24
CA GLY A 16 -12.04 -1.49 -34.66
C GLY A 16 -11.74 -2.96 -34.89
N GLY A 17 -10.81 -3.54 -34.12
CA GLY A 17 -10.48 -4.97 -34.16
C GLY A 17 -11.66 -5.86 -33.73
N PHE A 18 -12.38 -5.46 -32.67
CA PHE A 18 -13.57 -6.17 -32.23
C PHE A 18 -14.70 -6.13 -33.26
N VAL A 19 -14.98 -4.96 -33.84
CA VAL A 19 -16.00 -4.80 -34.89
C VAL A 19 -15.63 -5.62 -36.14
N GLY A 20 -14.36 -5.57 -36.57
CA GLY A 20 -13.89 -6.37 -37.71
C GLY A 20 -13.99 -7.87 -37.47
N TRP A 21 -13.64 -8.33 -36.26
CA TRP A 21 -13.79 -9.74 -35.86
C TRP A 21 -15.25 -10.17 -35.84
N LEU A 22 -16.14 -9.34 -35.28
CA LEU A 22 -17.57 -9.61 -35.22
C LEU A 22 -18.18 -9.72 -36.62
N VAL A 23 -17.85 -8.78 -37.52
CA VAL A 23 -18.29 -8.81 -38.92
C VAL A 23 -17.76 -10.05 -39.64
N SER A 24 -16.50 -10.42 -39.42
CA SER A 24 -15.91 -11.62 -40.03
C SER A 24 -16.57 -12.91 -39.52
N MET A 25 -16.89 -12.99 -38.23
CA MET A 25 -17.65 -14.10 -37.64
C MET A 25 -19.05 -14.21 -38.24
N LEU A 26 -19.77 -13.09 -38.38
CA LEU A 26 -21.10 -13.07 -38.97
C LEU A 26 -21.08 -13.54 -40.43
N LEU A 27 -20.11 -13.07 -41.21
CA LEU A 27 -19.91 -13.52 -42.60
C LEU A 27 -19.52 -15.01 -42.67
N PHE A 28 -18.68 -15.50 -41.75
CA PHE A 28 -18.28 -16.91 -41.69
C PHE A 28 -19.47 -17.86 -41.45
N PHE A 29 -20.44 -17.45 -40.64
CA PHE A 29 -21.68 -18.20 -40.40
C PHE A 29 -22.78 -17.94 -41.46
N GLY A 30 -22.47 -17.26 -42.56
CA GLY A 30 -23.40 -17.06 -43.68
C GLY A 30 -24.44 -15.96 -43.47
N PHE A 31 -24.26 -15.08 -42.48
CA PHE A 31 -25.08 -13.88 -42.33
C PHE A 31 -24.66 -12.81 -43.35
N ASP A 32 -25.20 -12.88 -44.57
CA ASP A 32 -25.17 -11.79 -45.56
C ASP A 32 -25.98 -10.58 -45.03
N ALA A 33 -25.53 -9.36 -45.33
CA ALA A 33 -26.29 -8.11 -45.14
C ALA A 33 -27.73 -8.20 -45.68
N LYS A 34 -27.97 -8.94 -46.77
CA LYS A 34 -29.32 -9.23 -47.30
C LYS A 34 -30.14 -10.13 -46.39
N THR A 35 -29.52 -11.12 -45.75
CA THR A 35 -30.17 -12.02 -44.78
C THR A 35 -30.53 -11.25 -43.51
N ILE A 36 -29.64 -10.37 -43.04
CA ILE A 36 -29.91 -9.46 -41.92
C ILE A 36 -31.04 -8.48 -42.28
N GLY A 37 -31.03 -7.91 -43.48
CA GLY A 37 -32.08 -7.00 -43.96
C GLY A 37 -33.47 -7.66 -44.02
N LYS A 38 -33.55 -8.90 -44.51
CA LYS A 38 -34.79 -9.68 -44.52
C LYS A 38 -35.24 -10.09 -43.12
N ALA A 39 -34.31 -10.51 -42.26
CA ALA A 39 -34.59 -10.81 -40.86
C ALA A 39 -35.09 -9.57 -40.10
N TRP A 40 -34.54 -8.39 -40.39
CA TRP A 40 -34.96 -7.13 -39.80
C TRP A 40 -36.38 -6.72 -40.21
N GLN A 41 -36.76 -6.97 -41.47
CA GLN A 41 -38.12 -6.71 -41.96
C GLN A 41 -39.16 -7.71 -41.42
N THR A 42 -38.74 -8.90 -40.98
CA THR A 42 -39.61 -9.96 -40.45
C THR A 42 -39.59 -10.05 -38.93
N MET A 43 -38.64 -9.40 -38.26
CA MET A 43 -38.57 -9.32 -36.80
C MET A 43 -39.68 -8.42 -36.26
N SER A 44 -40.56 -9.00 -35.46
CA SER A 44 -41.47 -8.20 -34.64
C SER A 44 -40.66 -7.32 -33.68
N THR A 45 -41.20 -6.16 -33.33
CA THR A 45 -40.57 -5.18 -32.43
C THR A 45 -40.08 -5.81 -31.11
N HIS A 46 -40.76 -6.87 -30.64
CA HIS A 46 -40.38 -7.63 -29.44
C HIS A 46 -39.00 -8.30 -29.55
N TYR A 47 -38.63 -8.85 -30.71
CA TYR A 47 -37.33 -9.49 -30.91
C TYR A 47 -36.18 -8.47 -30.92
N VAL A 48 -36.40 -7.28 -31.50
CA VAL A 48 -35.41 -6.19 -31.47
C VAL A 48 -35.17 -5.73 -30.03
N PHE A 49 -36.23 -5.53 -29.24
CA PHE A 49 -36.10 -5.18 -27.84
C PHE A 49 -35.43 -6.28 -27.00
N ALA A 50 -35.70 -7.56 -27.30
CA ALA A 50 -35.04 -8.68 -26.63
C ALA A 50 -33.53 -8.72 -26.88
N ILE A 51 -33.09 -8.51 -28.14
CA ILE A 51 -31.66 -8.47 -28.48
C ILE A 51 -30.97 -7.28 -27.80
N VAL A 52 -31.56 -6.09 -27.88
CA VAL A 52 -31.02 -4.90 -27.23
C VAL A 52 -30.90 -5.11 -25.72
N SER A 53 -31.94 -5.66 -25.08
CA SER A 53 -31.93 -5.98 -23.65
C SER A 53 -30.85 -6.99 -23.30
N ALA A 54 -30.66 -8.03 -24.11
CA ALA A 54 -29.60 -9.02 -23.92
C ALA A 54 -28.20 -8.39 -24.00
N VAL A 55 -27.96 -7.50 -24.97
CA VAL A 55 -26.69 -6.78 -25.09
C VAL A 55 -26.44 -5.89 -23.87
N PHE A 56 -27.43 -5.09 -23.45
CA PHE A 56 -27.30 -4.26 -22.25
C PHE A 56 -27.09 -5.08 -20.98
N PHE A 57 -27.77 -6.21 -20.85
CA PHE A 57 -27.56 -7.13 -19.74
C PHE A 57 -26.13 -7.69 -19.71
N LEU A 58 -25.58 -8.11 -20.85
CA LEU A 58 -24.20 -8.58 -20.95
C LEU A 58 -23.19 -7.47 -20.59
N ILE A 59 -23.42 -6.24 -21.04
CA ILE A 59 -22.60 -5.07 -20.66
C ILE A 59 -22.67 -4.85 -19.16
N PHE A 60 -23.87 -4.90 -18.57
CA PHE A 60 -24.08 -4.72 -17.13
C PHE A 60 -23.38 -5.81 -16.32
N VAL A 61 -23.52 -7.09 -16.70
CA VAL A 61 -22.82 -8.22 -16.05
C VAL A 61 -21.30 -8.07 -16.20
N GLY A 62 -20.82 -7.66 -17.38
CA GLY A 62 -19.40 -7.38 -17.61
C GLY A 62 -18.87 -6.24 -16.74
N ALA A 63 -19.66 -5.17 -16.58
CA ALA A 63 -19.34 -4.04 -15.71
C ALA A 63 -19.30 -4.47 -14.24
N LEU A 64 -20.28 -5.25 -13.76
CA LEU A 64 -20.29 -5.81 -12.41
C LEU A 64 -19.06 -6.70 -12.16
N TYR A 65 -18.72 -7.57 -13.10
CA TYR A 65 -17.53 -8.42 -13.01
C TYR A 65 -16.25 -7.58 -12.92
N TYR A 66 -16.14 -6.53 -13.73
CA TYR A 66 -14.99 -5.63 -13.74
C TYR A 66 -14.89 -4.83 -12.43
N LEU A 67 -16.00 -4.31 -11.91
CA LEU A 67 -16.07 -3.63 -10.61
C LEU A 67 -15.66 -4.56 -9.48
N TRP A 68 -16.18 -5.78 -9.46
CA TRP A 68 -15.84 -6.78 -8.45
C TRP A 68 -14.35 -7.16 -8.50
N LYS A 69 -13.81 -7.39 -9.71
CA LYS A 69 -12.39 -7.70 -9.90
C LYS A 69 -11.48 -6.55 -9.45
N ASN A 70 -11.83 -5.31 -9.77
CA ASN A 70 -11.03 -4.14 -9.41
C ASN A 70 -11.16 -3.73 -7.92
N SER A 71 -12.18 -4.23 -7.24
CA SER A 71 -12.36 -4.03 -5.79
C SER A 71 -11.41 -4.92 -5.00
N ARG A 72 -10.92 -6.02 -5.57
CA ARG A 72 -9.99 -6.93 -4.91
C ARG A 72 -8.58 -6.35 -4.95
N ILE A 73 -7.97 -6.24 -3.78
CA ILE A 73 -6.55 -5.90 -3.68
C ILE A 73 -5.72 -7.12 -4.02
N THR A 74 -4.85 -6.97 -5.01
CA THR A 74 -3.89 -7.96 -5.47
C THR A 74 -2.49 -7.35 -5.46
N PRO A 75 -1.43 -8.17 -5.45
CA PRO A 75 -0.08 -7.63 -5.43
C PRO A 75 0.24 -6.73 -6.64
N GLU A 76 -0.46 -6.87 -7.76
CA GLU A 76 -0.26 -6.08 -8.99
C GLU A 76 -0.92 -4.69 -8.91
N ASN A 77 -2.00 -4.56 -8.13
CA ASN A 77 -2.75 -3.30 -8.01
C ASN A 77 -2.56 -2.59 -6.66
N VAL A 78 -1.84 -3.20 -5.72
CA VAL A 78 -1.69 -2.66 -4.36
C VAL A 78 -0.94 -1.32 -4.33
N GLU A 79 0.05 -1.11 -5.21
CA GLU A 79 0.82 0.15 -5.24
C GLU A 79 -0.05 1.39 -5.54
N PRO A 80 -0.82 1.44 -6.65
CA PRO A 80 -1.66 2.60 -6.92
C PRO A 80 -2.76 2.78 -5.86
N ARG A 81 -3.25 1.70 -5.23
CA ARG A 81 -4.23 1.75 -4.15
C ARG A 81 -3.67 2.36 -2.87
N ILE A 82 -2.48 1.93 -2.45
CA ILE A 82 -1.79 2.52 -1.30
C ILE A 82 -1.55 4.01 -1.55
N ARG A 83 -1.11 4.38 -2.76
CA ARG A 83 -0.90 5.79 -3.10
C ARG A 83 -2.21 6.58 -2.99
N GLU A 84 -3.29 6.08 -3.58
CA GLU A 84 -4.63 6.70 -3.49
C GLU A 84 -5.05 6.92 -2.04
N TRP A 85 -4.88 5.92 -1.17
CA TRP A 85 -5.20 6.02 0.26
C TRP A 85 -4.31 7.02 1.01
N LEU A 86 -3.00 7.05 0.74
CA LEU A 86 -2.10 8.02 1.36
C LEU A 86 -2.42 9.46 0.93
N ASP A 87 -2.75 9.66 -0.35
CA ASP A 87 -3.14 10.95 -0.91
C ASP A 87 -4.49 11.43 -0.32
N ALA A 88 -5.45 10.51 -0.10
CA ALA A 88 -6.74 10.83 0.53
C ALA A 88 -6.61 11.38 1.95
N PHE A 89 -5.63 10.90 2.72
CA PHE A 89 -5.30 11.41 4.05
C PHE A 89 -4.37 12.63 4.05
N SER A 90 -4.02 13.16 2.86
CA SER A 90 -3.11 14.30 2.70
C SER A 90 -1.76 14.09 3.41
N LEU A 91 -1.28 12.85 3.49
CA LEU A 91 0.02 12.56 4.06
C LEU A 91 1.10 12.98 3.08
N GLY A 92 2.18 13.60 3.57
CA GLY A 92 3.30 13.96 2.70
C GLY A 92 3.98 12.68 2.20
N THR A 93 3.89 12.41 0.90
CA THR A 93 4.46 11.19 0.29
C THR A 93 5.65 11.49 -0.61
N ARG A 94 6.72 10.70 -0.46
CA ARG A 94 7.88 10.69 -1.36
C ARG A 94 8.16 9.27 -1.81
N LYS A 95 8.17 9.04 -3.13
CA LYS A 95 8.52 7.73 -3.68
C LYS A 95 10.02 7.48 -3.55
N LEU A 96 10.39 6.37 -2.93
CA LEU A 96 11.77 5.89 -2.83
C LEU A 96 12.02 4.85 -3.93
N THR A 97 13.17 4.95 -4.60
CA THR A 97 13.54 4.02 -5.67
C THR A 97 14.68 3.14 -5.19
N GLU A 98 14.37 1.88 -4.90
CA GLU A 98 15.35 0.91 -4.42
C GLU A 98 15.19 -0.44 -5.14
N PRO A 99 16.28 -1.07 -5.60
CA PRO A 99 16.21 -2.33 -6.35
C PRO A 99 15.61 -3.51 -5.57
N ALA A 100 15.71 -3.50 -4.24
CA ALA A 100 15.21 -4.56 -3.36
C ALA A 100 13.67 -4.50 -3.18
N HIS A 101 13.04 -3.42 -3.61
CA HIS A 101 11.62 -3.15 -3.38
C HIS A 101 10.83 -3.21 -4.69
N HIS A 102 9.57 -3.64 -4.62
CA HIS A 102 8.61 -3.44 -5.70
C HIS A 102 8.23 -1.96 -5.78
N PHE A 103 7.96 -1.36 -4.62
CA PHE A 103 7.82 0.07 -4.42
C PHE A 103 8.10 0.40 -2.96
N ALA A 104 8.40 1.66 -2.70
CA ALA A 104 8.54 2.22 -1.37
C ALA A 104 8.08 3.68 -1.38
N TYR A 105 7.33 4.06 -0.35
CA TYR A 105 6.89 5.43 -0.09
C TYR A 105 7.35 5.83 1.29
N GLU A 106 8.11 6.91 1.39
CA GLU A 106 8.28 7.63 2.63
C GLU A 106 7.04 8.50 2.86
N VAL A 107 6.48 8.40 4.05
CA VAL A 107 5.26 9.04 4.49
C VAL A 107 5.58 9.87 5.72
N MET A 108 5.32 11.17 5.65
CA MET A 108 5.46 12.06 6.79
C MET A 108 4.14 12.15 7.54
N ALA A 109 4.10 11.60 8.76
CA ALA A 109 2.97 11.79 9.66
C ALA A 109 2.95 13.24 10.18
N HIS A 110 1.82 13.67 10.76
CA HIS A 110 1.63 15.06 11.25
C HIS A 110 2.62 15.47 12.35
N THR A 111 3.21 14.50 13.03
CA THR A 111 4.23 14.67 14.08
C THR A 111 5.64 14.88 13.54
N GLY A 112 5.85 14.77 12.22
CA GLY A 112 7.16 14.88 11.60
C GLY A 112 8.05 13.63 11.76
N ILE A 113 7.52 12.53 12.32
CA ILE A 113 8.24 11.25 12.36
C ILE A 113 8.07 10.56 11.00
N PRO A 114 9.15 10.30 10.25
CA PRO A 114 9.06 9.61 8.98
C PRO A 114 8.72 8.14 9.17
N LEU A 115 7.81 7.64 8.34
CA LEU A 115 7.43 6.25 8.22
C LEU A 115 7.61 5.82 6.77
N VAL A 116 7.98 4.56 6.54
CA VAL A 116 8.11 4.01 5.19
C VAL A 116 7.06 2.92 5.00
N VAL A 117 6.29 3.04 3.92
CA VAL A 117 5.35 2.04 3.42
C VAL A 117 5.96 1.41 2.19
N LEU A 118 6.35 0.14 2.26
CA LEU A 118 7.00 -0.53 1.15
C LEU A 118 6.52 -1.95 0.94
N ARG A 119 6.92 -2.53 -0.18
CA ARG A 119 6.76 -3.95 -0.48
C ARG A 119 8.10 -4.50 -0.93
N THR A 120 8.70 -5.35 -0.11
CA THR A 120 9.98 -5.98 -0.45
C THR A 120 9.80 -7.11 -1.47
N ARG A 121 10.85 -7.39 -2.25
CA ARG A 121 10.88 -8.56 -3.15
C ARG A 121 11.00 -9.88 -2.39
N GLU A 122 11.59 -9.84 -1.19
CA GLU A 122 11.73 -11.00 -0.31
C GLU A 122 10.38 -11.44 0.27
N HIS A 123 9.50 -10.49 0.60
CA HIS A 123 8.18 -10.74 1.18
C HIS A 123 7.08 -10.20 0.27
N PRO A 124 6.92 -10.73 -0.97
CA PRO A 124 6.08 -10.11 -1.99
C PRO A 124 4.58 -10.16 -1.67
N ARG A 125 4.15 -10.88 -0.63
CA ARG A 125 2.75 -10.96 -0.20
C ARG A 125 2.41 -10.02 0.96
N TYR A 126 3.35 -9.17 1.37
CA TYR A 126 3.17 -8.27 2.50
C TYR A 126 3.54 -6.83 2.13
N ILE A 127 2.82 -5.90 2.72
CA ILE A 127 3.22 -4.50 2.84
C ILE A 127 3.95 -4.37 4.17
N THR A 128 5.17 -3.86 4.14
CA THR A 128 5.93 -3.55 5.33
C THR A 128 5.79 -2.07 5.63
N LEU A 129 5.31 -1.77 6.83
CA LEU A 129 5.34 -0.47 7.45
C LEU A 129 6.52 -0.47 8.41
N PHE A 130 7.42 0.50 8.31
CA PHE A 130 8.42 0.65 9.34
C PHE A 130 8.79 2.11 9.59
N SER A 131 9.25 2.40 10.80
CA SER A 131 9.86 3.69 11.14
C SER A 131 11.23 3.44 11.74
N LYS A 132 12.22 4.16 11.24
CA LYS A 132 13.59 4.13 11.74
C LYS A 132 13.82 5.38 12.59
N ILE A 133 14.03 5.16 13.87
CA ILE A 133 14.22 6.19 14.88
C ILE A 133 15.72 6.30 15.15
N GLY A 134 16.30 7.42 14.75
CA GLY A 134 17.67 7.77 15.13
C GLY A 134 17.69 8.52 16.45
N LEU A 135 18.65 8.21 17.33
CA LEU A 135 18.94 9.05 18.49
C LEU A 135 19.57 10.37 18.04
N GLY A 136 19.03 11.49 18.53
CA GLY A 136 19.66 12.80 18.34
C GLY A 136 21.02 12.89 19.08
N PRO A 137 21.91 13.82 18.68
CA PRO A 137 23.26 13.92 19.24
C PRO A 137 23.30 14.00 20.77
N LYS A 138 22.40 14.78 21.37
CA LYS A 138 22.27 14.91 22.83
C LYS A 138 22.03 13.56 23.51
N HIS A 139 21.08 12.76 23.02
CA HIS A 139 20.77 11.46 23.61
C HIS A 139 21.87 10.44 23.32
N MET A 140 22.54 10.56 22.17
CA MET A 140 23.71 9.74 21.86
C MET A 140 24.84 9.98 22.85
N ASP A 141 25.12 11.24 23.18
CA ASP A 141 26.16 11.59 24.15
C ASP A 141 25.83 11.06 25.55
N LEU A 142 24.56 11.12 25.96
CA LEU A 142 24.10 10.54 27.22
C LEU A 142 24.26 9.01 27.23
N LEU A 143 23.83 8.34 26.15
CA LEU A 143 24.00 6.90 25.99
C LEU A 143 25.50 6.52 26.01
N ASN A 144 26.34 7.36 25.41
CA ASN A 144 27.77 7.09 25.30
C ASN A 144 28.52 7.22 26.62
N LYS A 145 28.04 8.09 27.52
CA LYS A 145 28.57 8.24 28.88
C LYS A 145 28.22 7.08 29.81
N LEU A 146 27.23 6.25 29.47
CA LEU A 146 26.85 5.11 30.29
C LEU A 146 27.95 4.04 30.28
N SER A 147 28.23 3.48 31.45
CA SER A 147 29.06 2.29 31.63
C SER A 147 28.45 1.09 30.89
N GLN A 148 29.24 0.03 30.67
CA GLN A 148 28.75 -1.16 29.97
C GLN A 148 27.56 -1.82 30.71
N SER A 149 27.62 -1.88 32.04
CA SER A 149 26.54 -2.40 32.88
C SER A 149 25.30 -1.52 32.82
N ASP A 150 25.46 -0.19 32.87
CA ASP A 150 24.33 0.74 32.76
C ASP A 150 23.67 0.70 31.40
N ARG A 151 24.46 0.55 30.32
CA ARG A 151 23.93 0.33 28.97
C ARG A 151 23.13 -0.97 28.89
N ALA A 152 23.64 -2.06 29.46
CA ALA A 152 22.90 -3.34 29.50
C ALA A 152 21.57 -3.19 30.25
N ARG A 153 21.58 -2.50 31.39
CA ARG A 153 20.36 -2.20 32.16
C ARG A 153 19.38 -1.33 31.38
N PHE A 154 19.86 -0.28 30.71
CA PHE A 154 19.06 0.59 29.85
C PHE A 154 18.39 -0.21 28.73
N LYS A 155 19.14 -1.11 28.07
CA LYS A 155 18.59 -2.01 27.05
C LYS A 155 17.47 -2.88 27.62
N GLY A 156 17.69 -3.48 28.79
CA GLY A 156 16.67 -4.30 29.47
C GLY A 156 15.40 -3.51 29.81
N GLU A 157 15.54 -2.28 30.29
CA GLU A 157 14.41 -1.39 30.59
C GLU A 157 13.64 -1.01 29.32
N LEU A 158 14.34 -0.67 28.24
CA LEU A 158 13.69 -0.34 26.97
C LEU A 158 12.94 -1.55 26.38
N ILE A 159 13.54 -2.75 26.42
CA ILE A 159 12.89 -4.00 26.01
C ILE A 159 11.62 -4.23 26.84
N LEU A 160 11.70 -4.04 28.15
CA LEU A 160 10.54 -4.22 29.05
C LEU A 160 9.42 -3.23 28.73
N GLN A 161 9.73 -1.95 28.48
CA GLN A 161 8.73 -0.95 28.15
C GLN A 161 8.10 -1.21 26.77
N ALA A 162 8.89 -1.56 25.77
CA ALA A 162 8.39 -1.96 24.47
C ALA A 162 7.47 -3.18 24.58
N ALA A 163 7.85 -4.20 25.35
CA ALA A 163 7.05 -5.40 25.58
C ALA A 163 5.71 -5.09 26.26
N LYS A 164 5.69 -4.21 27.27
CA LYS A 164 4.46 -3.75 27.93
C LYS A 164 3.51 -3.06 26.95
N ALA A 165 4.06 -2.31 26.01
CA ALA A 165 3.31 -1.65 24.94
C ALA A 165 3.01 -2.56 23.73
N LYS A 166 3.43 -3.84 23.76
CA LYS A 166 3.32 -4.81 22.66
C LYS A 166 4.01 -4.35 21.36
N ILE A 167 5.11 -3.62 21.49
CA ILE A 167 5.89 -3.09 20.38
C ILE A 167 6.99 -4.08 20.02
N GLY A 168 6.95 -4.60 18.80
CA GLY A 168 8.09 -5.28 18.20
C GLY A 168 9.07 -4.26 17.61
N TYR A 169 10.33 -4.28 18.03
CA TYR A 169 11.36 -3.43 17.46
C TYR A 169 12.67 -4.20 17.27
N GLN A 170 13.53 -3.67 16.41
CA GLN A 170 14.90 -4.09 16.20
C GLN A 170 15.80 -2.89 16.47
N ALA A 171 16.88 -3.08 17.22
CA ALA A 171 17.91 -2.06 17.42
C ALA A 171 19.25 -2.59 16.92
N ASP A 172 20.08 -1.71 16.38
CA ASP A 172 21.48 -2.03 16.13
C ASP A 172 22.25 -2.25 17.45
N SER A 173 23.45 -2.82 17.36
CA SER A 173 24.25 -3.15 18.55
C SER A 173 24.59 -1.92 19.40
N THR A 174 24.74 -0.77 18.74
CA THR A 174 25.04 0.55 19.31
C THR A 174 23.79 1.27 19.82
N PHE A 175 22.59 0.78 19.49
CA PHE A 175 21.29 1.41 19.75
C PHE A 175 21.10 2.75 19.05
N GLU A 176 21.98 3.13 18.13
CA GLU A 176 21.89 4.38 17.38
C GLU A 176 20.58 4.49 16.60
N ASN A 177 20.13 3.36 16.09
CA ASN A 177 18.92 3.24 15.32
C ASN A 177 18.00 2.18 15.92
N VAL A 178 16.76 2.58 16.17
CA VAL A 178 15.67 1.69 16.55
C VAL A 178 14.66 1.64 15.42
N THR A 179 14.45 0.46 14.86
CA THR A 179 13.49 0.20 13.79
C THR A 179 12.26 -0.49 14.37
N ILE A 180 11.09 0.07 14.11
CA ILE A 180 9.80 -0.55 14.44
C ILE A 180 9.18 -1.00 13.13
N GLU A 181 8.77 -2.26 13.04
CA GLU A 181 8.26 -2.86 11.80
C GLU A 181 6.89 -3.52 12.04
N LYS A 182 5.97 -3.37 11.09
CA LYS A 182 4.70 -4.08 11.02
C LYS A 182 4.44 -4.53 9.60
N ARG A 183 3.96 -5.76 9.43
CA ARG A 183 3.60 -6.32 8.12
C ARG A 183 2.09 -6.46 8.00
N LEU A 184 1.55 -5.98 6.90
CA LEU A 184 0.14 -6.15 6.51
C LEU A 184 0.06 -7.12 5.34
N PRO A 185 -0.70 -8.21 5.43
CA PRO A 185 -0.82 -9.17 4.34
C PRO A 185 -1.63 -8.56 3.17
N ILE A 186 -1.16 -8.76 1.95
CA ILE A 186 -1.87 -8.37 0.72
C ILE A 186 -2.93 -9.46 0.46
N THR A 187 -4.14 -9.20 0.96
CA THR A 187 -5.32 -10.07 0.81
C THR A 187 -6.48 -9.25 0.26
N SER A 188 -7.62 -9.91 -0.01
CA SER A 188 -8.87 -9.21 -0.36
C SER A 188 -9.34 -8.22 0.71
N ASP A 189 -8.88 -8.42 1.95
CA ASP A 189 -9.36 -7.69 3.12
C ASP A 189 -8.45 -6.50 3.45
N LEU A 190 -7.31 -6.36 2.76
CA LEU A 190 -6.45 -5.19 2.90
C LEU A 190 -7.23 -3.95 2.45
N SER A 191 -7.55 -3.08 3.40
CA SER A 191 -8.30 -1.85 3.16
C SER A 191 -7.50 -0.61 3.56
N GLU A 192 -8.02 0.55 3.16
CA GLU A 192 -7.55 1.86 3.62
C GLU A 192 -7.51 1.94 5.16
N ALA A 193 -8.55 1.45 5.84
CA ALA A 193 -8.62 1.44 7.29
C ALA A 193 -7.46 0.62 7.90
N ASN A 194 -7.19 -0.59 7.38
CA ASN A 194 -6.09 -1.41 7.89
C ASN A 194 -4.72 -0.77 7.65
N LEU A 195 -4.53 -0.07 6.53
CA LEU A 195 -3.30 0.67 6.26
C LEU A 195 -3.14 1.81 7.27
N MET A 196 -4.18 2.61 7.49
CA MET A 196 -4.13 3.78 8.38
C MET A 196 -4.00 3.38 9.85
N ASP A 197 -4.65 2.29 10.26
CA ASP A 197 -4.45 1.69 11.59
C ASP A 197 -3.01 1.24 11.77
N GLY A 198 -2.43 0.58 10.75
CA GLY A 198 -1.03 0.16 10.76
C GLY A 198 -0.05 1.34 10.85
N ILE A 199 -0.29 2.41 10.09
CA ILE A 199 0.51 3.65 10.12
C ILE A 199 0.42 4.29 11.51
N SER A 200 -0.80 4.41 12.04
CA SER A 200 -1.04 4.98 13.37
C SER A 200 -0.35 4.16 14.46
N GLU A 201 -0.42 2.84 14.40
CA GLU A 201 0.22 1.95 15.37
C GLU A 201 1.75 2.07 15.38
N ILE A 202 2.39 2.09 14.20
CA ILE A 202 3.84 2.33 14.12
C ILE A 202 4.17 3.73 14.65
N HIS A 203 3.35 4.72 14.31
CA HIS A 203 3.56 6.08 14.75
C HIS A 203 3.49 6.22 16.28
N PHE A 204 2.45 5.67 16.92
CA PHE A 204 2.33 5.63 18.38
C PHE A 204 3.47 4.85 19.02
N SER A 205 3.84 3.71 18.42
CA SER A 205 4.98 2.91 18.88
C SER A 205 6.27 3.72 18.87
N ALA A 206 6.51 4.49 17.81
CA ALA A 206 7.67 5.36 17.71
C ALA A 206 7.70 6.43 18.79
N LEU A 207 6.56 7.08 19.07
CA LEU A 207 6.45 8.05 20.16
C LEU A 207 6.76 7.43 21.52
N VAL A 208 6.23 6.24 21.82
CA VAL A 208 6.49 5.53 23.07
C VAL A 208 7.99 5.26 23.22
N ILE A 209 8.63 4.74 22.18
CA ILE A 209 10.07 4.44 22.20
C ILE A 209 10.90 5.71 22.37
N ILE A 210 10.65 6.76 21.57
CA ILE A 210 11.38 8.04 21.66
C ILE A 210 11.28 8.64 23.05
N ASN A 211 10.06 8.72 23.60
CA ASN A 211 9.84 9.30 24.93
C ASN A 211 10.46 8.45 26.04
N THR A 212 10.39 7.12 25.93
CA THR A 212 11.02 6.21 26.89
C THR A 212 12.53 6.38 26.89
N ILE A 213 13.16 6.46 25.72
CA ILE A 213 14.59 6.69 25.57
C ILE A 213 14.99 8.02 26.20
N ALA A 214 14.29 9.12 25.84
CA ALA A 214 14.57 10.45 26.36
C ALA A 214 14.46 10.49 27.90
N LEU A 215 13.33 10.06 28.45
CA LEU A 215 13.08 10.07 29.88
C LEU A 215 14.08 9.21 30.66
N THR A 216 14.41 8.01 30.15
CA THR A 216 15.33 7.09 30.85
C THR A 216 16.76 7.63 30.86
N LEU A 217 17.23 8.18 29.74
CA LEU A 217 18.58 8.74 29.64
C LEU A 217 18.70 10.03 30.46
N GLU A 218 17.71 10.92 30.40
CA GLU A 218 17.72 12.18 31.15
C GLU A 218 17.61 11.95 32.67
N THR A 219 16.75 11.03 33.11
CA THR A 219 16.61 10.67 34.53
C THR A 219 17.91 10.12 35.11
N ARG A 220 18.63 9.28 34.35
CA ARG A 220 19.93 8.71 34.78
C ARG A 220 21.03 9.75 34.81
N ASN A 221 21.03 10.69 33.88
CA ASN A 221 21.97 11.80 33.91
C ASN A 221 21.73 12.73 35.11
N ALA A 222 20.47 12.93 35.52
CA ALA A 222 20.12 13.71 36.70
C ALA A 222 20.44 12.98 38.02
N ASN A 223 20.32 11.65 38.04
CA ASN A 223 20.58 10.80 39.20
C ASN A 223 21.67 9.75 38.88
N PRO A 224 22.95 10.16 38.77
CA PRO A 224 24.03 9.20 38.57
C PRO A 224 24.04 8.26 39.77
N VAL A 225 23.83 6.97 39.53
CA VAL A 225 23.93 5.93 40.56
C VAL A 225 25.33 6.06 41.15
N ARG A 226 25.43 6.51 42.42
CA ARG A 226 26.70 6.51 43.14
C ARG A 226 27.13 5.05 43.19
N GLY A 227 28.22 4.73 42.51
CA GLY A 227 28.81 3.40 42.57
C GLY A 227 29.24 3.15 44.00
N ASP A 228 28.55 2.22 44.66
CA ASP A 228 29.04 1.50 45.84
C ASP A 228 29.99 0.38 45.38
#